data_AF-B5X8L9-F1
#
_entry.id   AF-B5X8L9-F1
#
_cell.length_a   1.000
_cell.length_b   1.000
_cell.length_c   1.000
_cell.angle_alpha   90.00
_cell.angle_beta   90.00
_cell.angle_gamma   90.00
#
_symmetry.space_group_name_H-M   'P 1'
#
loop_
_entity.id
_entity.type
_entity.pdbx_description
1 polymer ?
#
loop_
_entity_poly.entity_id
_entity_poly.type
_entity_poly.pdbx_seq_one_letter_code
_entity_poly.pdbx_strand_id
1 'polypeptide(L)'
;MAEVDQAVDLSKTETGEGGNGHLSSSADRNSGSSTGQKSTTKRKHEYEEEDDSSPTKKQHGHGEKVATHYNTLQETGLAARSQSRIFYMRNFNNWLKSVLIGEILDTVRQSHRELSVLDLGCGKGGDLLKWRKGHISRLVCADIAAVSVEQCQVRYECMRKTF
;
A
#
# COMPACT_ATOMS: atom_id res chain seq x y z
N MET A 1 43.88 18.31 -30.05
CA MET A 1 43.42 17.22 -30.91
C MET A 1 41.92 17.18 -30.83
N ALA A 2 41.30 17.36 -31.98
CA ALA A 2 39.87 17.59 -32.18
C ALA A 2 39.10 16.28 -32.39
N GLU A 3 37.76 16.43 -32.34
CA GLU A 3 36.75 15.70 -33.14
C GLU A 3 36.43 14.24 -32.75
N VAL A 4 35.22 13.68 -32.85
CA VAL A 4 33.78 14.06 -33.02
C VAL A 4 33.02 12.86 -32.38
N ASP A 5 31.75 12.87 -31.98
CA ASP A 5 30.61 12.77 -32.90
C ASP A 5 29.29 13.09 -32.19
N GLN A 6 28.55 14.02 -32.79
CA GLN A 6 27.12 14.20 -32.62
C GLN A 6 26.39 13.19 -33.52
N ALA A 7 25.27 12.65 -33.03
CA ALA A 7 24.20 12.21 -33.90
C ALA A 7 22.87 12.74 -33.33
N VAL A 8 22.22 13.56 -34.15
CA VAL A 8 20.86 14.07 -33.98
C VAL A 8 20.02 13.38 -35.05
N ASP A 9 18.80 12.96 -34.74
CA ASP A 9 17.76 12.87 -35.78
C ASP A 9 16.36 13.18 -35.22
N LEU A 10 15.63 13.95 -36.02
CA LEU A 10 14.32 14.56 -35.80
C LEU A 10 13.33 14.03 -36.83
N SER A 11 12.12 13.66 -36.38
CA SER A 11 10.86 13.85 -37.14
C SER A 11 9.69 13.75 -36.13
N LYS A 12 8.92 14.81 -35.82
CA LYS A 12 7.83 15.52 -36.57
C LYS A 12 6.69 14.57 -36.98
N THR A 13 5.39 14.81 -36.87
CA THR A 13 4.42 15.86 -36.41
C THR A 13 3.01 15.22 -36.61
N GLU A 14 1.94 15.48 -35.85
CA GLU A 14 0.76 16.36 -36.16
C GLU A 14 -0.46 15.83 -35.35
N THR A 15 -1.14 16.68 -34.55
CA THR A 15 -2.51 17.25 -34.67
C THR A 15 -3.73 16.32 -34.52
N GLY A 16 -4.75 16.79 -33.78
CA GLY A 16 -6.08 16.16 -33.66
C GLY A 16 -6.95 16.75 -32.55
N GLU A 17 -7.90 17.61 -32.93
CA GLU A 17 -8.94 18.25 -32.10
C GLU A 17 -10.04 17.27 -31.64
N GLY A 18 -10.81 17.66 -30.60
CA GLY A 18 -12.19 17.20 -30.45
C GLY A 18 -12.76 17.09 -29.03
N GLY A 19 -13.66 18.02 -28.66
CA GLY A 19 -15.00 17.64 -28.19
C GLY A 19 -15.29 17.47 -26.68
N ASN A 20 -15.82 18.56 -26.09
CA ASN A 20 -17.06 18.66 -25.31
C ASN A 20 -17.38 17.68 -24.15
N GLY A 21 -17.61 18.23 -22.95
CA GLY A 21 -18.22 17.54 -21.80
C GLY A 21 -18.59 18.51 -20.68
N HIS A 22 -19.81 19.01 -20.74
CA HIS A 22 -20.50 19.92 -19.81
C HIS A 22 -20.92 19.22 -18.49
N LEU A 23 -21.32 20.02 -17.50
CA LEU A 23 -21.99 19.71 -16.20
C LEU A 23 -21.04 19.53 -15.00
N SER A 24 -21.17 20.20 -13.86
CA SER A 24 -22.15 21.19 -13.38
C SER A 24 -21.57 21.87 -12.12
N SER A 25 -21.71 23.19 -12.02
CA SER A 25 -21.34 23.98 -10.85
C SER A 25 -22.53 24.22 -9.91
N SER A 26 -22.22 24.17 -8.61
CA SER A 26 -22.72 25.07 -7.55
C SER A 26 -24.03 24.82 -6.83
N ALA A 27 -23.89 25.01 -5.51
CA ALA A 27 -24.77 25.71 -4.56
C ALA A 27 -25.74 24.87 -3.71
N ASP A 28 -25.26 24.63 -2.48
CA ASP A 28 -25.89 25.05 -1.22
C ASP A 28 -27.38 25.38 -1.20
N ARG A 29 -28.09 24.79 -0.23
CA ARG A 29 -29.02 25.51 0.65
C ARG A 29 -29.31 24.72 1.93
N ASN A 30 -28.80 25.26 3.02
CA ASN A 30 -29.18 25.04 4.41
C ASN A 30 -30.62 25.53 4.70
N SER A 31 -31.37 24.82 5.54
CA SER A 31 -32.31 25.41 6.52
C SER A 31 -32.99 24.31 7.34
N GLY A 32 -33.08 24.48 8.66
CA GLY A 32 -34.16 23.84 9.44
C GLY A 32 -33.80 23.33 10.83
N SER A 33 -33.65 24.26 11.76
CA SER A 33 -33.56 24.07 13.22
C SER A 33 -34.72 23.27 13.84
N SER A 34 -34.45 22.45 14.87
CA SER A 34 -35.17 22.53 16.17
C SER A 34 -34.57 21.65 17.28
N THR A 35 -34.00 22.36 18.26
CA THR A 35 -34.05 22.22 19.73
C THR A 35 -34.74 21.00 20.37
N GLY A 36 -34.13 20.40 21.42
CA GLY A 36 -34.88 19.59 22.39
C GLY A 36 -34.11 18.65 23.34
N GLN A 37 -33.44 19.22 24.35
CA GLN A 37 -33.19 18.73 25.73
C GLN A 37 -33.06 17.22 26.11
N LYS A 38 -31.89 16.93 26.73
CA LYS A 38 -31.60 16.13 27.95
C LYS A 38 -32.54 14.97 28.35
N SER A 39 -31.96 13.78 28.60
CA SER A 39 -31.87 13.19 29.95
C SER A 39 -31.24 11.78 29.95
N THR A 40 -30.52 11.51 31.04
CA THR A 40 -29.85 10.28 31.43
C THR A 40 -30.81 9.19 31.87
N THR A 41 -30.65 7.93 31.43
CA THR A 41 -30.94 6.76 32.30
C THR A 41 -30.25 5.47 31.81
N LYS A 42 -29.51 4.81 32.71
CA LYS A 42 -29.03 3.42 32.61
C LYS A 42 -30.20 2.43 32.75
N ARG A 43 -30.30 1.41 31.88
CA ARG A 43 -30.92 0.09 32.13
C ARG A 43 -30.19 -0.95 31.28
N LYS A 44 -29.38 -1.81 31.89
CA LYS A 44 -29.69 -3.12 32.52
C LYS A 44 -29.71 -4.24 31.46
N HIS A 45 -28.69 -5.09 31.57
CA HIS A 45 -28.37 -6.26 30.77
C HIS A 45 -29.31 -7.41 31.16
N GLU A 46 -29.99 -8.01 30.19
CA GLU A 46 -30.67 -9.31 30.33
C GLU A 46 -30.24 -10.15 29.12
N TYR A 47 -29.66 -11.31 29.42
CA TYR A 47 -29.21 -12.32 28.46
C TYR A 47 -30.43 -13.13 28.02
N GLU A 48 -30.71 -13.15 26.73
CA GLU A 48 -31.57 -14.17 26.11
C GLU A 48 -30.72 -14.97 25.13
N GLU A 49 -30.55 -16.26 25.43
CA GLU A 49 -29.97 -17.25 24.53
C GLU A 49 -31.04 -17.61 23.49
N GLU A 50 -30.92 -17.12 22.27
CA GLU A 50 -31.69 -17.62 21.13
C GLU A 50 -30.81 -18.49 20.23
N ASP A 51 -31.08 -19.79 20.30
CA ASP A 51 -30.70 -20.84 19.35
C ASP A 51 -31.38 -20.56 18.00
N ASP A 52 -30.74 -19.77 17.14
CA ASP A 52 -31.15 -19.60 15.74
C ASP A 52 -30.30 -20.46 14.81
N SER A 53 -30.79 -21.67 14.59
CA SER A 53 -30.36 -22.55 13.50
C SER A 53 -30.88 -22.04 12.15
N SER A 54 -30.35 -20.92 11.67
CA SER A 54 -30.61 -20.39 10.33
C SER A 54 -29.45 -20.70 9.37
N PRO A 55 -29.70 -20.97 8.07
CA PRO A 55 -28.69 -21.48 7.14
C PRO A 55 -27.64 -20.39 6.92
N THR A 56 -26.46 -20.57 7.49
CA THR A 56 -25.35 -19.62 7.45
C THR A 56 -25.01 -19.28 6.00
N LYS A 57 -25.59 -18.20 5.46
CA LYS A 57 -24.97 -17.43 4.39
C LYS A 57 -23.65 -16.97 4.99
N LYS A 58 -22.56 -17.70 4.70
CA LYS A 58 -21.20 -17.29 5.04
C LYS A 58 -21.01 -15.90 4.43
N GLN A 59 -21.24 -14.87 5.24
CA GLN A 59 -20.88 -13.52 4.89
C GLN A 59 -19.36 -13.57 4.76
N HIS A 60 -18.87 -13.62 3.51
CA HIS A 60 -17.45 -13.66 3.25
C HIS A 60 -16.87 -12.43 3.93
N GLY A 61 -16.02 -12.65 4.94
CA GLY A 61 -15.49 -11.60 5.77
C GLY A 61 -14.76 -10.58 4.90
N HIS A 62 -14.77 -9.31 5.31
CA HIS A 62 -14.08 -8.26 4.55
C HIS A 62 -12.61 -8.59 4.27
N GLY A 63 -11.95 -9.32 5.16
CA GLY A 63 -10.58 -9.81 4.98
C GLY A 63 -10.41 -10.76 3.78
N GLU A 64 -11.36 -11.64 3.52
CA GLU A 64 -11.30 -12.58 2.40
C GLU A 64 -11.40 -11.85 1.05
N LYS A 65 -12.26 -10.83 0.97
CA LYS A 65 -12.37 -9.96 -0.22
C LYS A 65 -11.07 -9.22 -0.49
N VAL A 66 -10.43 -8.68 0.55
CA VAL A 66 -9.14 -7.96 0.44
C VAL A 66 -8.02 -8.92 0.02
N ALA A 67 -7.91 -10.08 0.67
CA ALA A 67 -6.92 -11.09 0.31
C ALA A 67 -7.05 -11.52 -1.15
N THR A 68 -8.28 -11.81 -1.58
CA THR A 68 -8.58 -12.20 -2.97
C THR A 68 -8.16 -11.10 -3.95
N HIS A 69 -8.52 -9.83 -3.67
CA HIS A 69 -8.12 -8.72 -4.52
C HIS A 69 -6.59 -8.67 -4.74
N TYR A 70 -5.81 -8.71 -3.67
CA TYR A 70 -4.34 -8.67 -3.78
C TYR A 70 -3.75 -9.90 -4.46
N ASN A 71 -4.31 -11.09 -4.20
CA ASN A 71 -3.87 -12.33 -4.86
C ASN A 71 -4.10 -12.29 -6.38
N THR A 72 -5.10 -11.56 -6.86
CA THR A 72 -5.36 -11.43 -8.31
C THR A 72 -4.44 -10.43 -9.02
N LEU A 73 -3.73 -9.56 -8.29
CA LEU A 73 -2.88 -8.54 -8.88
C LEU A 73 -1.59 -9.14 -9.44
N GLN A 74 -1.49 -9.18 -10.77
CA GLN A 74 -0.30 -9.64 -11.48
C GLN A 74 0.93 -8.81 -11.15
N GLU A 75 2.09 -9.47 -11.09
CA GLU A 75 3.37 -8.78 -10.95
C GLU A 75 3.81 -8.23 -12.30
N THR A 76 3.62 -6.92 -12.48
CA THR A 76 4.21 -6.21 -13.61
C THR A 76 5.67 -5.92 -13.28
N GLY A 77 6.60 -6.42 -14.10
CA GLY A 77 8.04 -6.24 -13.91
C GLY A 77 8.51 -4.77 -13.92
N LEU A 78 9.80 -4.54 -13.66
CA LEU A 78 10.38 -3.20 -13.52
C LEU A 78 10.13 -2.29 -14.74
N ALA A 79 10.23 -2.84 -15.95
CA ALA A 79 10.00 -2.10 -17.20
C ALA A 79 8.54 -1.61 -17.32
N ALA A 80 7.56 -2.46 -17.01
CA ALA A 80 6.15 -2.05 -17.01
C ALA A 80 5.87 -1.01 -15.92
N ARG A 81 6.55 -1.14 -14.76
CA ARG A 81 6.39 -0.19 -13.64
C ARG A 81 6.94 1.20 -13.96
N SER A 82 8.02 1.31 -14.74
CA SER A 82 8.61 2.60 -15.14
C SER A 82 7.71 3.38 -16.09
N GLN A 83 6.84 2.70 -16.84
CA GLN A 83 5.84 3.32 -17.72
C GLN A 83 4.55 3.71 -17.00
N SER A 84 4.42 3.47 -15.69
CA SER A 84 3.19 3.79 -14.96
C SER A 84 3.04 5.29 -14.70
N ARG A 85 1.80 5.82 -14.84
CA ARG A 85 1.46 7.23 -14.55
C ARG A 85 1.96 7.74 -13.19
N ILE A 86 2.07 6.85 -12.20
CA ILE A 86 2.48 7.18 -10.83
C ILE A 86 3.93 6.78 -10.53
N PHE A 87 4.77 6.54 -11.54
CA PHE A 87 6.17 6.10 -11.37
C PHE A 87 6.95 6.97 -10.38
N TYR A 88 6.95 8.30 -10.58
CA TYR A 88 7.66 9.23 -9.71
C TYR A 88 7.10 9.25 -8.29
N MET A 89 5.77 9.16 -8.12
CA MET A 89 5.14 9.07 -6.80
C MET A 89 5.56 7.79 -6.07
N ARG A 90 5.66 6.65 -6.76
CA ARG A 90 6.15 5.41 -6.15
C ARG A 90 7.62 5.54 -5.71
N ASN A 91 8.44 6.26 -6.48
CA ASN A 91 9.83 6.51 -6.14
C ASN A 91 9.95 7.43 -4.92
N PHE A 92 9.16 8.51 -4.89
CA PHE A 92 9.07 9.40 -3.73
C PHE A 92 8.63 8.65 -2.47
N ASN A 93 7.57 7.84 -2.55
CA ASN A 93 7.11 7.02 -1.43
C ASN A 93 8.17 6.01 -0.99
N ASN A 94 8.92 5.42 -1.92
CA ASN A 94 10.04 4.53 -1.59
C ASN A 94 11.20 5.27 -0.91
N TRP A 95 11.50 6.48 -1.35
CA TRP A 95 12.51 7.34 -0.73
C TRP A 95 12.10 7.72 0.69
N LEU A 96 10.87 8.22 0.88
CA LEU A 96 10.34 8.58 2.20
C LEU A 96 10.41 7.40 3.19
N LYS A 97 9.99 6.21 2.75
CA LYS A 97 10.13 4.99 3.57
C LYS A 97 11.58 4.68 3.92
N SER A 98 12.53 4.92 3.01
CA SER A 98 13.96 4.67 3.28
C SER A 98 14.51 5.61 4.34
N VAL A 99 14.16 6.91 4.26
CA VAL A 99 14.57 7.91 5.25
C VAL A 99 13.97 7.56 6.62
N LEU A 100 12.66 7.32 6.67
CA LEU A 100 11.96 7.01 7.92
C LEU A 100 12.49 5.73 8.58
N ILE A 101 12.68 4.65 7.81
CA ILE A 101 13.24 3.41 8.33
C ILE A 101 14.66 3.64 8.88
N GLY A 102 15.49 4.40 8.16
CA GLY A 102 16.85 4.72 8.60
C GLY A 102 16.85 5.43 9.95
N GLU A 103 16.08 6.50 10.07
CA GLU A 103 15.98 7.32 11.30
C GLU A 103 15.48 6.50 12.51
N ILE A 104 14.46 5.67 12.32
CA ILE A 104 13.94 4.80 13.39
C ILE A 104 14.99 3.78 13.79
N LEU A 105 15.67 3.14 12.84
CA LEU A 105 16.70 2.14 13.16
C LEU A 105 17.88 2.76 13.89
N ASP A 106 18.31 3.97 13.52
CA ASP A 106 19.39 4.69 14.21
C ASP A 106 19.00 5.04 15.64
N THR A 107 17.76 5.46 15.85
CA THR A 107 17.21 5.73 17.20
C THR A 107 17.19 4.47 18.05
N VAL A 108 16.63 3.37 17.54
CA VAL A 108 16.51 2.10 18.29
C VAL A 108 17.87 1.47 18.58
N ARG A 109 18.87 1.65 17.69
CA ARG A 109 20.24 1.15 17.90
C ARG A 109 20.96 1.78 19.08
N GLN A 110 20.52 2.95 19.56
CA GLN A 110 21.12 3.58 20.73
C GLN A 110 20.88 2.75 22.00
N SER A 111 19.79 1.97 22.06
CA SER A 111 19.43 1.15 23.21
C SER A 111 19.49 -0.37 22.96
N HIS A 112 19.50 -0.82 21.71
CA HIS A 112 19.49 -2.25 21.35
C HIS A 112 20.57 -2.62 20.34
N ARG A 113 21.36 -3.66 20.66
CA ARG A 113 22.40 -4.20 19.76
C ARG A 113 21.86 -5.08 18.64
N GLU A 114 20.79 -5.82 18.90
CA GLU A 114 20.14 -6.70 17.92
C GLU A 114 18.72 -6.21 17.65
N LEU A 115 18.37 -6.04 16.38
CA LEU A 115 17.06 -5.52 15.97
C LEU A 115 16.23 -6.62 15.34
N SER A 116 15.06 -6.87 15.92
CA SER A 116 14.02 -7.74 15.34
C SER A 116 12.85 -6.88 14.90
N VAL A 117 12.44 -7.00 13.64
CA VAL A 117 11.40 -6.17 13.03
C VAL A 117 10.20 -7.02 12.63
N LEU A 118 9.00 -6.50 12.85
CA LEU A 118 7.74 -7.01 12.32
C LEU A 118 7.23 -6.05 11.23
N ASP A 119 7.11 -6.54 10.01
CA ASP A 119 6.59 -5.82 8.85
C ASP A 119 5.16 -6.30 8.54
N LEU A 120 4.17 -5.51 8.97
CA LEU A 120 2.74 -5.78 8.78
C LEU A 120 2.26 -5.16 7.46
N GLY A 121 1.57 -5.96 6.65
CA GLY A 121 1.19 -5.53 5.29
C GLY A 121 2.41 -5.47 4.38
N CYS A 122 3.35 -6.40 4.55
CA CYS A 122 4.63 -6.40 3.82
C CYS A 122 4.46 -6.49 2.30
N GLY A 123 3.26 -6.91 1.84
CA GLY A 123 2.95 -7.18 0.45
C GLY A 123 4.01 -8.08 -0.18
N LYS A 124 4.44 -7.73 -1.39
CA LYS A 124 5.42 -8.45 -2.20
C LYS A 124 6.89 -8.17 -1.79
N GLY A 125 7.13 -7.69 -0.57
CA GLY A 125 8.49 -7.43 -0.07
C GLY A 125 9.17 -6.19 -0.63
N GLY A 126 8.44 -5.09 -0.82
CA GLY A 126 8.98 -3.83 -1.36
C GLY A 126 10.03 -3.16 -0.48
N ASP A 127 10.05 -3.46 0.81
CA ASP A 127 10.93 -2.86 1.81
C ASP A 127 12.08 -3.78 2.26
N LEU A 128 12.14 -5.02 1.76
CA LEU A 128 13.20 -5.99 2.08
C LEU A 128 14.62 -5.43 1.93
N LEU A 129 14.88 -4.66 0.86
CA LEU A 129 16.20 -4.06 0.64
C LEU A 129 16.52 -2.97 1.66
N LYS A 130 15.51 -2.25 2.16
CA LYS A 130 15.67 -1.24 3.19
C LYS A 130 16.04 -1.91 4.51
N TRP A 131 15.32 -2.97 4.87
CA TRP A 131 15.62 -3.80 6.04
C TRP A 131 17.01 -4.43 5.99
N ARG A 132 17.42 -4.95 4.82
CA ARG A 132 18.77 -5.50 4.62
C ARG A 132 19.86 -4.43 4.80
N LYS A 133 19.71 -3.25 4.17
CA LYS A 133 20.63 -2.12 4.34
C LYS A 133 20.63 -1.57 5.77
N GLY A 134 19.51 -1.74 6.47
CA GLY A 134 19.38 -1.45 7.89
C GLY A 134 20.00 -2.50 8.82
N HIS A 135 20.71 -3.51 8.33
CA HIS A 135 21.45 -4.47 9.15
C HIS A 135 20.67 -5.02 10.36
N ILE A 136 19.39 -5.33 10.17
CA ILE A 136 18.56 -5.93 11.22
C ILE A 136 18.92 -7.41 11.39
N SER A 137 18.70 -7.93 12.59
CA SER A 137 19.03 -9.32 12.95
C SER A 137 17.95 -10.28 12.50
N ARG A 138 16.67 -9.90 12.64
CA ARG A 138 15.50 -10.74 12.27
C ARG A 138 14.39 -9.89 11.68
N LEU A 139 13.70 -10.47 10.69
CA LEU A 139 12.52 -9.88 10.06
C LEU A 139 11.39 -10.90 10.06
N VAL A 140 10.22 -10.49 10.53
CA VAL A 140 8.95 -11.21 10.37
C VAL A 140 8.08 -10.41 9.42
N CYS A 141 7.67 -11.02 8.32
CA CYS A 141 6.78 -10.40 7.34
C CYS A 141 5.40 -11.04 7.43
N ALA A 142 4.35 -10.24 7.54
CA ALA A 142 2.98 -10.71 7.59
C ALA A 142 2.08 -9.90 6.65
N ASP A 143 1.25 -10.60 5.88
CA ASP A 143 0.26 -10.00 4.98
C ASP A 143 -0.95 -10.93 4.88
N ILE A 144 -2.12 -10.36 4.56
CA ILE A 144 -3.38 -11.09 4.44
C ILE A 144 -3.45 -11.89 3.12
N ALA A 145 -2.70 -11.47 2.10
CA ALA A 145 -2.69 -12.08 0.78
C ALA A 145 -1.55 -13.09 0.65
N ALA A 146 -1.87 -14.38 0.68
CA ALA A 146 -0.88 -15.47 0.62
C ALA A 146 0.09 -15.34 -0.58
N VAL A 147 -0.40 -14.99 -1.77
CA VAL A 147 0.44 -14.82 -2.97
C VAL A 147 1.45 -13.68 -2.78
N SER A 148 1.07 -12.59 -2.09
CA SER A 148 1.99 -11.51 -1.77
C SER A 148 3.11 -11.98 -0.83
N VAL A 149 2.77 -12.80 0.18
CA VAL A 149 3.74 -13.38 1.11
C VAL A 149 4.70 -14.34 0.39
N GLU A 150 4.19 -15.22 -0.48
CA GLU A 150 5.01 -16.12 -1.29
C GLU A 150 5.99 -15.33 -2.17
N GLN A 151 5.53 -14.27 -2.83
CA GLN A 151 6.37 -13.38 -3.63
C GLN A 151 7.42 -12.65 -2.78
N CYS A 152 7.05 -12.19 -1.58
CA CYS A 152 7.97 -11.61 -0.62
C CYS A 152 9.09 -12.61 -0.24
N GLN A 153 8.72 -13.85 0.06
CA GLN A 153 9.65 -14.93 0.39
C GLN A 153 10.60 -15.23 -0.78
N VAL A 154 10.07 -15.39 -1.99
CA VAL A 154 10.91 -15.62 -3.20
C VAL A 154 11.90 -14.47 -3.38
N ARG A 155 11.44 -13.22 -3.24
CA ARG A 155 12.30 -12.04 -3.35
C ARG A 155 13.39 -12.02 -2.29
N TYR A 156 13.06 -12.37 -1.05
CA TYR A 156 14.03 -12.51 0.03
C TYR A 156 15.09 -13.57 -0.29
N GLU A 157 14.68 -14.76 -0.74
CA GLU A 157 15.61 -15.84 -1.09
C GLU A 157 16.54 -15.46 -2.24
N CYS A 158 16.03 -14.78 -3.27
CA CYS A 158 16.86 -14.25 -4.36
C CYS A 158 17.90 -13.26 -3.83
N MET A 159 17.49 -12.32 -2.97
CA MET A 159 18.42 -11.38 -2.36
C MET A 159 19.48 -12.07 -1.49
N ARG A 160 19.09 -13.10 -0.74
CA ARG A 160 19.97 -13.89 0.14
C ARG A 160 21.01 -14.66 -0.67
N LYS A 161 20.64 -15.24 -1.81
CA LYS A 161 21.54 -16.01 -2.70
C LYS A 161 22.54 -15.16 -3.47
N THR A 162 22.34 -13.85 -3.54
CA THR A 162 23.15 -12.98 -4.42
C THR A 162 24.55 -12.70 -3.85
N PHE A 163 24.90 -13.15 -2.64
CA PHE A 163 26.27 -13.10 -2.09
C PHE A 163 26.49 -14.22 -1.08
#